data_AF-A0A2V8U6X2-F1
#
_entry.id   AF-A0A2V8U6X2-F1
#
_cell.length_a   1.000
_cell.length_b   1.000
_cell.length_c   1.000
_cell.angle_alpha   90.00
_cell.angle_beta   90.00
_cell.angle_gamma   90.00
#
_symmetry.space_group_name_H-M   'P 1'
#
loop_
_entity.id
_entity.type
_entity.pdbx_description
1 polymer ?
#
loop_
_entity_poly.entity_id
_entity_poly.type
_entity_poly.pdbx_seq_one_letter_code
_entity_poly.pdbx_strand_id
1 'polypeptide(L)' 'MNNLEERDHRRVKQRIRPMLGFKRFDNAAVTISGIELAEKIKKGQFKTGKLGGCDATMAELWHAALAA' A
#
# COMPACT_ATOMS: atom_id res chain seq x y z
N MET A 1 -12.82 18.14 -16.81
CA MET A 1 -12.67 17.59 -15.44
C MET A 1 -11.90 16.27 -15.50
N ASN A 2 -10.56 16.29 -15.61
CA ASN A 2 -9.71 15.07 -15.59
C ASN A 2 -8.52 15.17 -14.61
N ASN A 3 -8.50 16.17 -13.71
CA ASN A 3 -7.33 16.46 -12.89
C ASN A 3 -7.05 15.43 -11.78
N LEU A 4 -8.03 14.63 -11.36
CA LEU A 4 -7.84 13.65 -10.28
C LEU A 4 -7.14 12.40 -10.81
N GLU A 5 -7.67 11.79 -11.87
CA GLU A 5 -7.07 10.60 -12.51
C GLU A 5 -5.69 10.92 -13.10
N GLU A 6 -5.54 12.10 -13.72
CA GLU A 6 -4.24 12.54 -14.25
C GLU A 6 -3.19 12.76 -13.14
N ARG A 7 -3.61 13.26 -11.96
CA ARG A 7 -2.70 13.40 -10.81
C ARG A 7 -2.31 12.05 -10.23
N ASP A 8 -3.25 11.11 -10.14
CA ASP A 8 -2.98 9.79 -9.57
C ASP A 8 -2.04 9.00 -10.47
N HIS A 9 -2.30 9.00 -11.79
CA HIS A 9 -1.38 8.46 -12.79
C HIS A 9 -0.01 9.11 -12.74
N ARG A 10 0.08 10.44 -12.58
CA ARG A 10 1.37 11.15 -12.45
C ARG A 10 2.15 10.70 -11.21
N ARG A 11 1.47 10.47 -10.10
CA ARG A 11 2.08 10.04 -8.84
C ARG A 11 2.61 8.62 -8.91
N VAL A 12 1.83 7.71 -9.50
CA VAL A 12 2.24 6.33 -9.76
C VAL A 12 3.44 6.31 -10.73
N LYS A 13 3.38 7.07 -11.84
CA LYS A 13 4.50 7.21 -12.79
C LYS A 13 5.76 7.79 -12.14
N GLN A 14 5.64 8.75 -11.22
CA GLN A 14 6.79 9.35 -10.52
C GLN A 14 7.49 8.33 -9.61
N ARG A 15 6.74 7.46 -8.92
CA ARG A 15 7.31 6.41 -8.08
C ARG A 15 7.94 5.27 -8.88
N ILE A 16 7.38 4.94 -10.05
CA ILE A 16 7.92 3.90 -10.93
C ILE A 16 9.14 4.38 -11.73
N ARG A 17 9.22 5.69 -12.06
CA ARG A 17 10.31 6.29 -12.85
C ARG A 17 11.74 5.95 -12.40
N PRO A 18 12.07 5.91 -11.09
CA PRO A 18 13.40 5.49 -10.63
C PRO A 18 13.63 3.97 -10.65
N MET A 19 12.58 3.16 -10.89
CA MET A 19 12.69 1.71 -11.02
C MET A 19 13.07 1.37 -12.47
N LEU A 20 13.82 0.29 -12.69
CA LEU A 20 14.25 -0.21 -14.02
C LEU A 20 13.08 -0.80 -14.85
N GLY A 21 11.86 -0.30 -14.64
CA GLY A 21 10.62 -0.86 -15.16
C GLY A 21 10.22 -2.17 -14.50
N PHE A 22 9.01 -2.64 -14.79
CA PHE A 22 8.55 -3.96 -14.39
C PHE A 22 8.74 -4.93 -15.54
N LYS A 23 9.49 -6.01 -15.31
CA LYS A 23 9.68 -7.09 -16.30
C LYS A 23 8.41 -7.93 -16.52
N ARG A 24 7.46 -7.89 -15.57
CA ARG A 24 6.19 -8.63 -15.57
C ARG A 24 5.06 -7.78 -15.01
N PHE A 25 3.87 -7.92 -15.58
CA PHE A 25 2.66 -7.22 -15.12
C PHE A 25 2.26 -7.58 -13.68
N ASP A 26 2.45 -8.84 -13.28
CA ASP A 26 2.17 -9.30 -11.92
C ASP A 26 2.95 -8.49 -10.87
N ASN A 27 4.24 -8.24 -11.15
CA ASN A 27 5.12 -7.45 -10.27
C ASN A 27 4.74 -5.97 -10.25
N ALA A 28 4.26 -5.44 -11.38
CA ALA A 28 3.74 -4.08 -11.47
C ALA A 28 2.48 -3.92 -10.61
N ALA A 29 1.55 -4.88 -10.70
CA ALA A 29 0.32 -4.88 -9.92
C ALA A 29 0.61 -4.90 -8.42
N VAL A 30 1.48 -5.80 -7.95
CA VAL A 30 1.88 -5.87 -6.52
C VAL A 30 2.52 -4.56 -6.05
N THR A 31 3.38 -3.95 -6.87
CA THR A 31 4.07 -2.70 -6.52
C THR A 31 3.12 -1.52 -6.46
N ILE A 32 2.20 -1.40 -7.43
CA ILE A 32 1.18 -0.35 -7.45
C ILE A 32 0.23 -0.51 -6.26
N SER A 33 -0.23 -1.73 -5.95
CA SER A 33 -1.05 -2.00 -4.77
C SER A 33 -0.31 -1.66 -3.46
N GLY A 34 0.99 -1.94 -3.37
CA GLY A 34 1.81 -1.53 -2.21
C GLY A 34 1.94 -0.01 -2.07
N ILE A 35 2.07 0.71 -3.19
CA ILE A 35 2.09 2.18 -3.22
C ILE A 35 0.77 2.75 -2.72
N GLU A 36 -0.36 2.24 -3.20
CA GLU A 36 -1.70 2.65 -2.77
C GLU A 36 -1.95 2.34 -1.29
N LEU A 37 -1.51 1.17 -0.84
CA LEU A 37 -1.59 0.75 0.56
C LEU A 37 -0.83 1.72 1.48
N ALA A 38 0.43 2.02 1.15
CA ALA A 38 1.23 2.97 1.91
C ALA A 38 0.59 4.37 1.96
N GLU A 39 -0.07 4.79 0.88
CA GLU A 39 -0.80 6.06 0.85
C GLU A 39 -2.08 6.05 1.70
N LYS A 40 -2.84 4.95 1.70
CA LYS A 40 -4.02 4.78 2.56
C LYS A 40 -3.64 4.78 4.04
N ILE A 41 -2.52 4.14 4.39
CA ILE A 41 -1.94 4.18 5.74
C ILE A 41 -1.52 5.61 6.10
N LYS A 42 -0.75 6.29 5.24
CA LYS A 42 -0.31 7.67 5.47
C LYS A 42 -1.47 8.65 5.65
N LYS A 43 -2.58 8.43 4.95
CA LYS A 43 -3.80 9.26 5.04
C LYS A 43 -4.69 8.90 6.23
N GLY A 44 -4.34 7.89 7.03
CA GLY A 44 -5.20 7.39 8.12
C GLY A 44 -6.54 6.83 7.61
N GLN A 45 -6.62 6.49 6.32
CA GLN A 45 -7.83 5.96 5.67
C GLN A 45 -7.98 4.46 5.87
N PHE A 46 -7.00 3.83 6.51
CA PHE A 46 -7.22 2.51 7.10
C PHE A 46 -8.27 2.67 8.20
N LYS A 47 -9.50 2.24 7.92
CA LYS A 47 -10.50 2.00 8.95
C LYS A 47 -10.02 0.80 9.78
N THR A 48 -9.10 1.04 10.70
CA THR A 48 -8.79 0.12 11.81
C THR A 48 -9.95 0.01 12.80
N GLY A 49 -11.17 0.47 12.46
CA GLY A 49 -12.39 0.17 13.20
C GLY A 49 -12.76 -1.32 13.27
N LYS A 50 -11.98 -2.21 12.63
CA LYS A 50 -12.08 -3.67 12.78
C LYS A 50 -10.82 -4.35 13.36
N LEU A 51 -9.77 -3.58 13.62
CA LEU A 51 -8.67 -4.01 14.49
C LEU A 51 -8.85 -3.18 15.76
N GLY A 52 -9.81 -3.65 16.57
CA GLY A 52 -10.11 -3.07 17.88
C GLY A 52 -8.81 -2.81 18.62
N GLY A 53 -8.79 -1.66 19.31
CA GLY A 53 -7.60 -1.17 19.99
C GLY A 53 -6.89 -2.30 20.73
N CYS A 54 -5.66 -2.55 20.34
CA CYS A 54 -4.67 -3.17 21.16
C CYS A 54 -3.36 -2.52 20.73
N ASP A 55 -2.70 -1.85 21.66
CA ASP A 55 -1.28 -1.59 21.64
C ASP A 55 -0.48 -2.91 21.73
N ALA A 56 -0.96 -3.97 21.05
CA ALA A 56 -0.27 -5.22 20.85
C ALA A 56 0.73 -4.95 19.74
N THR A 57 1.97 -4.72 20.18
CA THR A 57 3.15 -4.50 19.35
C THR A 57 3.09 -5.43 18.14
N MET A 58 3.31 -4.91 16.93
CA MET A 58 3.20 -5.66 15.66
C MET A 58 3.91 -7.04 15.65
N ALA A 59 4.86 -7.26 16.57
CA ALA A 59 5.46 -8.55 16.89
C ALA A 59 4.47 -9.64 17.38
N GLU A 60 3.52 -9.32 18.25
CA GLU A 60 2.54 -10.28 18.78
C GLU A 60 1.57 -10.76 17.68
N LEU A 61 1.17 -9.84 16.81
CA LEU A 61 0.37 -10.16 15.62
C LEU A 61 1.13 -11.06 14.64
N TRP A 62 2.46 -10.90 14.56
CA TRP A 62 3.32 -11.76 13.73
C TRP A 62 3.50 -13.17 14.26
N HIS A 63 3.63 -13.32 15.58
CA HIS A 63 3.71 -14.64 16.20
C HIS A 63 2.39 -15.42 16.09
N ALA A 64 1.24 -14.76 16.22
CA ALA A 64 -0.06 -15.42 16.10
C ALA A 64 -0.34 -15.94 14.67
N ALA A 65 0.07 -15.19 13.64
CA ALA A 65 -0.13 -15.60 12.24
C ALA A 65 0.74 -16.79 11.82
N LEU A 66 1.89 -16.98 12.47
CA LEU A 66 2.83 -18.07 12.18
C LEU A 66 2.47 -19.38 12.90
N ALA A 67 1.60 -19.28 13.92
CA ALA A 67 1.11 -20.41 14.71
C ALA A 67 -0.19 -21.04 14.18
N ALA A 68 -0.77 -20.50 13.10
CA ALA A 68 -1.94 -21.02 12.40
C ALA A 68 -1.54 -21.90 11.21
#